data_AF-A0A6A6X1U4-F1
#
_entry.id   AF-A0A6A6X1U4-F1
#
_cell.length_a   1.000
_cell.length_b   1.000
_cell.length_c   1.000
_cell.angle_alpha   90.00
_cell.angle_beta   90.00
_cell.angle_gamma   90.00
#
_symmetry.space_group_name_H-M   'P 1'
#
loop_
_entity.id
_entity.type
_entity.pdbx_description
1 polymer ?
#
loop_
_entity_poly.entity_id
_entity_poly.type
_entity_poly.pdbx_seq_one_letter_code
_entity_poly.pdbx_strand_id
1 'polypeptide(L)'
;LMSAKFPVVGKGVSSQLVVFHQGSLPGALSISILLPGTKSAIVISSNALALNDVPNRVGQLVLEEFLQVPASERNDYIKAAEISRAENLKWYNHRYFNFKAMELLHMS
;
A
#
# COMPACT_ATOMS: atom_id res chain seq x y z
N LEU A 1 6.18 10.25 7.90
CA LEU A 1 5.63 9.41 6.82
C LEU A 1 4.16 9.78 6.61
N MET A 2 3.85 10.90 5.95
CA MET A 2 2.48 11.26 5.54
C MET A 2 2.50 12.67 4.92
N SER A 3 2.55 12.77 3.59
CA SER A 3 2.26 14.04 2.89
C SER A 3 1.47 13.85 1.59
N ALA A 4 1.23 12.62 1.13
CA ALA A 4 0.25 12.37 0.09
C ALA A 4 -1.12 12.15 0.75
N LYS A 5 -2.10 13.03 0.47
CA LYS A 5 -3.52 12.75 0.74
C LYS A 5 -3.83 11.37 0.13
N PHE A 6 -4.34 10.44 0.93
CA PHE A 6 -4.82 9.16 0.40
C PHE A 6 -5.93 9.43 -0.62
N PRO A 7 -5.91 8.77 -1.78
CA PRO A 7 -6.93 8.99 -2.79
C PRO A 7 -8.30 8.55 -2.28
N VAL A 8 -9.35 9.23 -2.74
CA VAL A 8 -10.73 8.74 -2.57
C VAL A 8 -10.90 7.54 -3.49
N VAL A 9 -11.19 6.38 -2.91
CA VAL A 9 -11.42 5.12 -3.62
C VAL A 9 -12.91 4.97 -3.92
N GLY A 10 -13.27 4.47 -5.11
CA GLY A 10 -14.67 4.28 -5.47
C GLY A 10 -15.36 5.56 -5.96
N LYS A 11 -14.65 6.42 -6.68
CA LYS A 11 -15.23 7.62 -7.30
C LYS A 11 -16.26 7.24 -8.36
N GLY A 12 -17.37 7.97 -8.44
CA GLY A 12 -18.40 7.73 -9.47
C GLY A 12 -19.29 6.49 -9.24
N VAL A 13 -19.17 5.80 -8.11
CA VAL A 13 -20.10 4.72 -7.71
C VAL A 13 -20.93 5.12 -6.49
N SER A 14 -22.06 4.44 -6.26
CA SER A 14 -22.87 4.67 -5.07
C SER A 14 -22.11 4.34 -3.79
N SER A 15 -22.22 5.22 -2.80
CA SER A 15 -21.61 5.02 -1.48
C SER A 15 -22.12 3.73 -0.83
N GLN A 16 -21.20 2.95 -0.28
CA GLN A 16 -21.49 1.72 0.44
C GLN A 16 -20.48 1.48 1.56
N LEU A 17 -20.88 0.68 2.55
CA LEU A 17 -20.01 0.29 3.64
C LEU A 17 -18.89 -0.64 3.15
N VAL A 18 -17.66 -0.27 3.47
CA VAL A 18 -16.47 -1.09 3.29
C VAL A 18 -15.73 -1.15 4.63
N VAL A 19 -15.43 -2.34 5.12
CA VAL A 19 -14.62 -2.54 6.33
C VAL A 19 -13.24 -2.99 5.88
N PHE A 20 -12.19 -2.24 6.24
CA PHE A 20 -10.83 -2.55 5.84
C PHE A 20 -9.91 -2.73 7.06
N HIS A 21 -8.96 -3.65 6.96
CA HIS A 21 -7.92 -3.87 7.96
C HIS A 21 -6.58 -4.21 7.29
N GLN A 22 -5.51 -3.53 7.69
CA GLN A 22 -4.16 -3.77 7.20
C GLN A 22 -3.37 -4.61 8.21
N GLY A 23 -2.62 -5.60 7.72
CA GLY A 23 -1.70 -6.40 8.51
C GLY A 23 -0.25 -6.15 8.10
N SER A 24 0.64 -6.15 9.08
CA SER A 24 2.09 -6.04 8.87
C SER A 24 2.82 -6.93 9.87
N LEU A 25 3.61 -7.86 9.34
CA LEU A 25 4.53 -8.73 10.07
C LEU A 25 5.89 -8.68 9.36
N PRO A 26 6.99 -9.04 10.04
CA PRO A 26 8.29 -9.20 9.37
C PRO A 26 8.17 -10.17 8.18
N GLY A 27 8.44 -9.66 6.97
CA GLY A 27 8.36 -10.44 5.74
C GLY A 27 6.95 -10.74 5.22
N ALA A 28 5.88 -10.22 5.85
CA ALA A 28 4.52 -10.41 5.38
C ALA A 28 3.66 -9.15 5.56
N LEU A 29 2.98 -8.73 4.50
CA LEU A 29 2.03 -7.63 4.53
C LEU A 29 0.69 -8.12 4.03
N SER A 30 -0.40 -7.61 4.57
CA SER A 30 -1.74 -7.97 4.11
C SER A 30 -2.74 -6.82 4.18
N ILE A 31 -3.80 -6.94 3.41
CA ILE A 31 -5.02 -6.16 3.58
C ILE A 31 -6.23 -7.07 3.41
N SER A 32 -7.23 -6.87 4.26
CA SER A 32 -8.53 -7.51 4.17
C SER A 32 -9.58 -6.41 3.99
N ILE A 33 -10.42 -6.55 2.97
CA ILE A 33 -11.49 -5.62 2.63
C ILE A 33 -12.79 -6.41 2.58
N LEU A 34 -13.74 -6.07 3.44
CA LEU A 34 -15.07 -6.68 3.49
C LEU A 34 -16.10 -5.73 2.90
N LEU A 35 -16.96 -6.27 2.04
CA LEU A 35 -18.09 -5.58 1.43
C LEU A 35 -19.39 -6.27 1.87
N PRO A 36 -19.99 -5.88 3.01
CA PRO A 36 -21.18 -6.53 3.53
C PRO A 36 -22.36 -6.49 2.55
N GLY A 37 -22.50 -5.39 1.80
CA GLY A 37 -23.57 -5.21 0.82
C GLY A 37 -23.56 -6.27 -0.29
N THR A 38 -22.39 -6.74 -0.69
CA THR A 38 -22.22 -7.76 -1.74
C THR A 38 -21.83 -9.13 -1.18
N LYS A 39 -21.79 -9.29 0.15
CA LYS A 39 -21.31 -10.51 0.84
C LYS A 39 -19.96 -10.99 0.32
N SER A 40 -19.09 -10.06 -0.05
CA SER A 40 -17.80 -10.33 -0.67
C SER A 40 -16.64 -9.89 0.21
N ALA A 41 -15.49 -10.51 0.02
CA ALA A 41 -14.25 -10.13 0.67
C ALA A 41 -13.10 -10.16 -0.34
N ILE A 42 -12.21 -9.18 -0.22
CA ILE A 42 -10.95 -9.12 -0.95
C ILE A 42 -9.84 -9.27 0.09
N VAL A 43 -8.98 -10.27 -0.09
CA VAL A 43 -7.83 -10.53 0.79
C VAL A 43 -6.59 -10.55 -0.07
N ILE A 44 -5.66 -9.64 0.21
CA ILE A 44 -4.36 -9.57 -0.47
C ILE A 44 -3.29 -9.78 0.57
N SER A 45 -2.33 -10.65 0.27
CA SER A 45 -1.13 -10.88 1.08
C SER A 45 0.10 -10.82 0.18
N SER A 46 1.20 -10.32 0.73
CA SER A 46 2.49 -10.24 0.05
C SER A 46 3.58 -10.68 1.01
N ASN A 47 4.56 -11.42 0.50
CA ASN A 47 5.76 -11.85 1.22
C ASN A 47 6.94 -10.88 1.02
N ALA A 48 6.66 -9.63 0.66
CA ALA A 48 7.66 -8.60 0.41
C ALA A 48 7.71 -7.53 1.50
N LEU A 49 8.87 -6.88 1.63
CA LEU A 49 9.02 -5.70 2.49
C LEU A 49 8.14 -4.54 2.00
N ALA A 50 7.75 -3.67 2.93
CA ALA A 50 6.88 -2.51 2.69
C ALA A 50 7.59 -1.37 1.94
N LEU A 51 8.04 -1.62 0.70
CA LEU A 51 8.71 -0.60 -0.11
C LEU A 51 7.71 0.39 -0.72
N ASN A 52 6.51 -0.06 -1.07
CA ASN A 52 5.50 0.74 -1.77
C ASN A 52 4.05 0.44 -1.32
N ASP A 53 3.89 -0.22 -0.16
CA ASP A 53 2.59 -0.59 0.41
C ASP A 53 1.74 -1.49 -0.52
N VAL A 54 2.38 -2.53 -1.09
CA VAL A 54 1.79 -3.40 -2.14
C VAL A 54 0.36 -3.85 -1.82
N PRO A 55 0.07 -4.49 -0.66
CA PRO A 55 -1.27 -5.05 -0.45
C PRO A 55 -2.34 -3.98 -0.48
N ASN A 56 -2.08 -2.80 0.08
CA ASN A 56 -3.02 -1.70 0.06
C ASN A 56 -3.27 -1.18 -1.36
N ARG A 57 -2.22 -1.00 -2.17
CA ARG A 57 -2.35 -0.53 -3.57
C ARG A 57 -3.12 -1.53 -4.43
N VAL A 58 -2.76 -2.80 -4.34
CA VAL A 58 -3.42 -3.88 -5.09
C VAL A 58 -4.85 -4.08 -4.61
N GLY A 59 -5.07 -4.07 -3.29
CA GLY A 59 -6.40 -4.23 -2.70
C GLY A 59 -7.36 -3.12 -3.14
N GLN A 60 -6.89 -1.86 -3.18
CA GLN A 60 -7.69 -0.75 -3.68
C GLN A 60 -7.94 -0.83 -5.19
N LEU A 61 -6.96 -1.26 -5.99
CA LEU A 61 -7.15 -1.50 -7.43
C LEU A 61 -8.22 -2.58 -7.69
N VAL A 62 -8.12 -3.71 -7.00
CA VAL A 62 -9.10 -4.81 -7.12
C VAL A 62 -10.47 -4.36 -6.63
N LEU A 63 -10.53 -3.54 -5.57
CA LEU A 63 -11.77 -2.95 -5.09
C LEU A 63 -12.44 -2.05 -6.14
N GLU A 64 -11.70 -1.15 -6.79
CA GLU A 64 -12.27 -0.28 -7.84
C GLU A 64 -12.74 -1.07 -9.06
N GLU A 65 -12.05 -2.15 -9.41
CA GLU A 65 -12.51 -3.08 -10.44
C GLU A 65 -13.81 -3.79 -10.02
N PHE A 66 -13.83 -4.35 -8.81
CA PHE A 66 -14.99 -5.06 -8.26
C PHE A 66 -16.23 -4.16 -8.18
N LEU A 67 -16.04 -2.89 -7.81
CA LEU A 67 -17.09 -1.89 -7.75
C LEU A 67 -17.47 -1.31 -9.13
N GLN A 68 -16.79 -1.71 -10.19
CA GLN A 68 -16.99 -1.20 -11.55
C GLN A 68 -16.86 0.32 -11.64
N VAL A 69 -15.86 0.87 -10.94
CA VAL A 69 -15.55 2.30 -11.00
C VAL A 69 -15.28 2.72 -12.45
N PRO A 70 -15.89 3.82 -12.96
CA PRO A 70 -15.65 4.30 -14.31
C PRO A 70 -14.16 4.53 -14.57
N ALA A 71 -13.66 4.14 -15.75
CA ALA A 71 -12.24 4.21 -16.06
C ALA A 71 -11.63 5.62 -15.91
N SER A 72 -12.39 6.68 -16.23
CA SER A 72 -12.00 8.08 -16.04
C SER A 72 -11.85 8.49 -14.58
N GLU A 73 -12.48 7.74 -13.66
CA GLU A 73 -12.50 8.00 -12.22
C GLU A 73 -11.57 7.08 -11.43
N ARG A 74 -10.96 6.07 -12.05
CA ARG A 74 -10.03 5.17 -11.36
C ARG A 74 -8.79 5.88 -10.88
N ASN A 75 -8.26 5.47 -9.74
CA ASN A 75 -7.01 6.00 -9.22
C ASN A 75 -5.80 5.35 -9.91
N ASP A 76 -4.72 6.12 -10.08
CA ASP A 76 -3.46 5.61 -10.64
C ASP A 76 -2.60 4.97 -9.53
N TYR A 77 -2.88 3.70 -9.25
CA TYR A 77 -2.19 2.93 -8.21
C TYR A 77 -0.74 2.60 -8.58
N ILE A 78 -0.40 2.56 -9.87
CA ILE A 78 0.97 2.32 -10.33
C ILE A 78 1.83 3.53 -9.98
N LYS A 79 1.39 4.73 -10.37
CA LYS A 79 2.07 5.98 -10.03
C LYS A 79 2.17 6.17 -8.50
N ALA A 80 1.11 5.85 -7.76
CA ALA A 80 1.14 5.92 -6.30
C ALA A 80 2.18 4.96 -5.70
N ALA A 81 2.33 3.75 -6.26
CA ALA A 81 3.33 2.78 -5.84
C ALA A 81 4.76 3.24 -6.20
N GLU A 82 4.96 3.83 -7.37
CA GLU A 82 6.25 4.39 -7.81
C GLU A 82 6.71 5.54 -6.90
N ILE A 83 5.80 6.48 -6.58
CA ILE A 83 6.07 7.58 -5.64
C ILE A 83 6.45 7.01 -4.27
N SER A 84 5.66 6.05 -3.76
CA SER A 84 5.91 5.44 -2.45
C SER A 84 7.26 4.70 -2.41
N ARG A 85 7.59 3.99 -3.50
CA ARG A 85 8.89 3.34 -3.67
C ARG A 85 10.03 4.34 -3.64
N ALA A 86 9.95 5.42 -4.42
CA ALA A 86 11.00 6.43 -4.50
C ALA A 86 11.25 7.10 -3.14
N GLU A 87 10.19 7.45 -2.40
CA GLU A 87 10.32 8.02 -1.05
C GLU A 87 10.92 7.02 -0.05
N ASN A 88 10.45 5.77 -0.03
CA ASN A 88 10.96 4.77 0.91
C ASN A 88 12.42 4.39 0.61
N LEU A 89 12.86 4.41 -0.65
CA LEU A 89 14.27 4.18 -1.02
C LEU A 89 15.22 5.22 -0.41
N LYS A 90 14.80 6.47 -0.25
CA LYS A 90 15.61 7.51 0.42
C LYS A 90 15.97 7.11 1.85
N TRP A 91 15.02 6.50 2.56
CA TRP A 91 15.23 6.00 3.92
C TRP A 91 16.17 4.80 3.99
N TYR A 92 16.11 3.89 3.02
CA TYR A 92 17.03 2.75 2.96
C TYR A 92 18.46 3.21 2.71
N ASN A 93 18.68 4.11 1.75
CA ASN A 93 20.02 4.63 1.45
C ASN A 93 20.66 5.31 2.67
N HIS A 94 19.88 6.04 3.47
CA HIS A 94 20.37 6.63 4.71
C HIS A 94 20.71 5.59 5.80
N ARG A 95 19.93 4.51 5.92
CA ARG A 95 20.16 3.47 6.94
C ARG A 95 21.33 2.55 6.62
N TYR A 96 21.52 2.15 5.36
CA TYR A 96 22.68 1.35 4.96
C TYR A 96 24.00 2.11 5.17
N PHE A 97 24.02 3.43 4.93
CA PHE A 97 25.20 4.25 5.18
C PHE A 97 25.54 4.31 6.68
N ASN A 98 24.54 4.51 7.54
CA ASN A 98 24.75 4.57 8.99
C ASN A 98 25.10 3.20 9.60
N PHE A 99 24.52 2.11 9.12
CA PHE A 99 24.85 0.77 9.62
C PHE A 99 26.30 0.38 9.28
N LYS A 100 26.74 0.68 8.05
CA LYS A 100 28.12 0.45 7.60
C LYS A 100 29.11 1.37 8.32
N ALA A 101 28.75 2.62 8.59
CA ALA A 101 29.55 3.54 9.39
C ALA A 101 29.67 3.08 10.86
N MET A 102 28.61 2.51 11.43
CA MET A 102 28.64 1.94 12.79
C MET A 102 29.45 0.64 12.87
N GLU A 103 29.39 -0.24 11.88
CA GLU A 103 30.30 -1.40 11.81
C GLU A 103 31.77 -0.97 11.77
N LEU A 104 32.10 0.05 10.96
CA LEU A 104 33.46 0.60 10.89
C LEU A 104 33.92 1.25 12.20
N LEU A 105 33.02 1.83 12.99
CA LEU A 105 33.32 2.46 14.29
C LEU A 105 33.40 1.48 15.47
N HIS A 106 32.82 0.28 15.37
CA HIS A 106 32.95 -0.77 16.41
C HIS A 106 34.11 -1.74 16.14
N MET A 107 34.83 -1.57 15.02
CA MET A 107 36.03 -2.33 14.66
C MET A 107 37.34 -1.55 14.90
N SER A 108 37.28 -0.40 15.58
CA SER A 108 38.44 0.41 16.02
C SER A 108 38.56 0.43 17.53
#